data_AF-A0A8T3TBJ1-F1
#
_entry.id   AF-A0A8T3TBJ1-F1
#
_cell.length_a   1.000
_cell.length_b   1.000
_cell.length_c   1.000
_cell.angle_alpha   90.00
_cell.angle_beta   90.00
_cell.angle_gamma   90.00
#
_symmetry.space_group_name_H-M   'P 1'
#
loop_
_entity.id
_entity.type
_entity.pdbx_description
1 polymer ?
#
loop_
_entity_poly.entity_id
_entity_poly.type
_entity_poly.pdbx_seq_one_letter_code
_entity_poly.pdbx_strand_id
1 'polypeptide(L)'
;MSAPTPVLLLMKGPPGSGKSAIARELGRRLGWPVIDKDDVRDLLPDEIGGVSYAAMLAVARHQLLLRLSVIADSPLGYAQSYREALRIAAEASARVVVVECFCSDETVWRDRIDSRRSTYLASHHTTDWQGVLDFIDRSASDPFVLDVPHLTIDTTSTDLTASTRSVLEWIEQLSPQPDPYAALKDDAWRETAEIDARLERGDIDEAGWHDALARLIVPAYLSADTPWDGSGKSGTAEDWEYARSHIGHAIDRDGSFLDIGCANGYLLECLPRWTPHAVDRYGLDIAPQLVDLARLRLPELQDRLWAGNALDWEPPHRFTYIRTGLEYVPRHRRRDLVERLLAWCERLIIGVFNEEADARPTEEFLRSWGHAIAGRSERANRKKVGMDYRVLWIDSVEL
;
A
#
# COMPACT_ATOMS: atom_id res chain seq x y z
N MET A 1 -18.50 -8.74 -7.42
CA MET A 1 -17.24 -8.79 -6.66
C MET A 1 -16.14 -8.99 -7.69
N SER A 2 -15.19 -8.06 -7.82
CA SER A 2 -14.02 -8.28 -8.69
C SER A 2 -13.19 -9.41 -8.08
N ALA A 3 -12.84 -10.43 -8.85
CA ALA A 3 -12.01 -11.52 -8.37
C ALA A 3 -10.61 -10.95 -8.02
N PRO A 4 -10.01 -11.34 -6.88
CA PRO A 4 -8.70 -10.83 -6.46
C PRO A 4 -7.67 -10.98 -7.57
N THR A 5 -6.75 -10.03 -7.67
CA THR A 5 -5.65 -10.06 -8.65
C THR A 5 -4.77 -11.28 -8.37
N PRO A 6 -4.59 -12.20 -9.34
CA PRO A 6 -3.73 -13.37 -9.17
C PRO A 6 -2.29 -12.95 -8.92
N VAL A 7 -1.56 -13.76 -8.18
CA VAL A 7 -0.15 -13.53 -7.87
C VAL A 7 0.68 -14.62 -8.54
N LEU A 8 1.74 -14.23 -9.25
CA LEU A 8 2.82 -15.11 -9.65
C LEU A 8 3.98 -14.90 -8.67
N LEU A 9 4.17 -15.85 -7.76
CA LEU A 9 5.29 -15.87 -6.83
C LEU A 9 6.43 -16.67 -7.43
N LEU A 10 7.54 -16.00 -7.70
CA LEU A 10 8.76 -16.63 -8.20
C LEU A 10 9.69 -16.93 -7.03
N MET A 11 10.05 -18.19 -6.84
CA MET A 11 11.16 -18.53 -5.95
C MET A 11 12.48 -18.20 -6.65
N LYS A 12 13.46 -17.73 -5.87
CA LYS A 12 14.82 -17.43 -6.33
C LYS A 12 15.84 -17.93 -5.32
N GLY A 13 17.01 -18.36 -5.81
CA GLY A 13 18.16 -18.68 -4.97
C GLY A 13 18.84 -20.00 -5.33
N PRO A 14 20.05 -20.25 -4.82
CA PRO A 14 20.90 -21.34 -5.28
C PRO A 14 20.45 -22.72 -4.76
N PRO A 15 20.89 -23.83 -5.37
CA PRO A 15 20.60 -25.18 -4.87
C PRO A 15 20.91 -25.32 -3.36
N GLY A 16 20.06 -26.00 -2.60
CA GLY A 16 20.25 -26.16 -1.14
C GLY A 16 19.78 -24.98 -0.27
N SER A 17 19.38 -23.84 -0.84
CA SER A 17 18.95 -22.65 -0.07
C SER A 17 17.53 -22.70 0.54
N GLY A 18 16.86 -23.86 0.56
CA GLY A 18 15.55 -23.99 1.23
C GLY A 18 14.30 -23.55 0.45
N LYS A 19 14.43 -22.98 -0.76
CA LYS A 19 13.30 -22.53 -1.62
C LYS A 19 12.16 -23.54 -1.71
N SER A 20 12.44 -24.77 -2.15
CA SER A 20 11.40 -25.77 -2.37
C SER A 20 10.68 -26.20 -1.11
N ALA A 21 11.32 -26.09 0.06
CA ALA A 21 10.66 -26.33 1.34
C ALA A 21 9.66 -25.20 1.65
N ILE A 22 10.06 -23.94 1.43
CA ILE A 22 9.19 -22.76 1.61
C ILE A 22 8.05 -22.79 0.58
N ALA A 23 8.33 -23.04 -0.70
CA ALA A 23 7.35 -23.08 -1.77
C ALA A 23 6.23 -24.09 -1.49
N ARG A 24 6.59 -25.30 -1.05
CA ARG A 24 5.64 -26.35 -0.68
C ARG A 24 4.77 -25.98 0.51
N GLU A 25 5.35 -25.41 1.56
CA GLU A 25 4.59 -24.99 2.75
C GLU A 25 3.67 -23.79 2.44
N LEU A 26 4.13 -22.84 1.61
CA LEU A 26 3.30 -21.74 1.11
C LEU A 26 2.13 -22.26 0.26
N GLY A 27 2.39 -23.16 -0.68
CA GLY A 27 1.34 -23.77 -1.51
C GLY A 27 0.29 -24.47 -0.66
N ARG A 28 0.71 -25.20 0.38
CA ARG A 28 -0.20 -25.87 1.33
C ARG A 28 -1.06 -24.87 2.11
N ARG A 29 -0.50 -23.74 2.55
CA ARG A 29 -1.22 -22.74 3.36
C ARG A 29 -2.13 -21.82 2.55
N LEU A 30 -1.68 -21.43 1.35
CA LEU A 30 -2.39 -20.49 0.47
C LEU A 30 -3.35 -21.19 -0.49
N GLY A 31 -3.21 -22.51 -0.67
CA GLY A 31 -3.94 -23.27 -1.70
C GLY A 31 -3.51 -22.95 -3.13
N TRP A 32 -2.33 -22.34 -3.31
CA TRP A 32 -1.79 -21.99 -4.61
C TRP A 32 -1.05 -23.19 -5.21
N PRO A 33 -1.26 -23.52 -6.51
CA PRO A 33 -0.45 -24.52 -7.19
C PRO A 33 1.04 -24.16 -7.12
N VAL A 34 1.85 -25.13 -6.70
CA VAL A 34 3.31 -25.06 -6.79
C VAL A 34 3.72 -25.80 -8.05
N ILE A 35 4.42 -25.11 -8.94
CA ILE A 35 4.95 -25.68 -10.17
C ILE A 35 6.46 -25.64 -10.04
N ASP A 36 7.06 -26.80 -9.79
CA ASP A 36 8.51 -26.95 -9.66
C ASP A 36 9.13 -27.18 -11.05
N LYS A 37 10.19 -26.43 -11.36
CA LYS A 37 10.97 -26.65 -12.58
C LYS A 37 11.60 -28.04 -12.60
N ASP A 38 12.00 -28.56 -11.45
CA ASP A 38 12.67 -29.86 -11.32
C ASP A 38 11.69 -31.03 -11.51
N ASP A 39 10.41 -30.89 -11.17
CA ASP A 39 9.37 -31.89 -11.51
C ASP A 39 9.29 -32.16 -13.02
N VAL A 40 9.48 -31.10 -13.83
CA VAL A 40 9.56 -31.24 -15.29
C VAL A 40 10.92 -31.77 -15.70
N ARG A 41 12.02 -31.25 -15.14
CA ARG A 41 13.38 -31.63 -15.53
C ARG A 41 13.69 -33.10 -15.22
N ASP A 42 13.14 -33.66 -14.15
CA ASP A 42 13.27 -35.08 -13.76
C ASP A 42 12.72 -36.04 -14.82
N LEU A 43 11.77 -35.58 -15.64
CA LEU A 43 11.14 -36.38 -16.70
C LEU A 43 11.86 -36.27 -18.05
N LEU A 44 12.84 -35.37 -18.17
CA LEU A 44 13.45 -35.02 -19.45
C LEU A 44 14.90 -35.53 -19.54
N PRO A 45 15.31 -36.07 -20.70
CA PRO A 45 16.71 -36.35 -20.96
C PRO A 45 17.52 -35.03 -21.08
N ASP A 46 18.83 -35.12 -20.82
CA ASP A 46 19.68 -33.94 -20.62
C ASP A 46 19.74 -33.02 -21.83
N GLU A 47 19.63 -33.56 -23.05
CA GLU A 47 19.70 -32.83 -24.31
C GLU A 47 18.56 -31.83 -24.49
N ILE A 48 17.39 -32.10 -23.91
CA ILE A 48 16.20 -31.24 -24.05
C ILE A 48 15.81 -30.55 -22.75
N GLY A 49 16.46 -30.85 -21.63
CA GLY A 49 16.03 -30.38 -20.32
C GLY A 49 16.08 -28.84 -20.13
N GLY A 50 16.64 -28.08 -21.08
CA GLY A 50 16.51 -26.62 -21.14
C GLY A 50 15.06 -26.13 -21.30
N VAL A 51 14.14 -26.97 -21.79
CA VAL A 51 12.71 -26.61 -21.95
C VAL A 51 11.93 -26.61 -20.62
N SER A 52 12.53 -27.09 -19.53
CA SER A 52 11.89 -27.19 -18.21
C SER A 52 11.34 -25.84 -17.71
N TYR A 53 12.11 -24.75 -17.89
CA TYR A 53 11.64 -23.40 -17.57
C TYR A 53 10.43 -22.98 -18.41
N ALA A 54 10.48 -23.21 -19.72
CA ALA A 54 9.39 -22.86 -20.62
C ALA A 54 8.12 -23.65 -20.30
N ALA A 55 8.25 -24.94 -19.96
CA ALA A 55 7.13 -25.77 -19.53
C ALA A 55 6.52 -25.29 -18.21
N MET A 56 7.34 -25.03 -17.18
CA MET A 56 6.89 -24.48 -15.90
C MET A 56 6.11 -23.17 -16.10
N LEU A 57 6.68 -22.22 -16.86
CA LEU A 57 6.04 -20.93 -17.14
C LEU A 57 4.79 -21.06 -18.00
N ALA A 58 4.74 -22.02 -18.94
CA ALA A 58 3.54 -22.30 -19.72
C ALA A 58 2.39 -22.81 -18.83
N VAL A 59 2.65 -23.71 -17.88
CA VAL A 59 1.63 -24.17 -16.93
C VAL A 59 1.22 -23.02 -16.01
N ALA A 60 2.17 -22.26 -15.46
CA ALA A 60 1.89 -21.09 -14.61
C ALA A 60 0.99 -20.09 -15.33
N ARG A 61 1.28 -19.77 -16.59
CA ARG A 61 0.47 -18.88 -17.43
C ARG A 61 -0.99 -19.33 -17.52
N HIS A 62 -1.25 -20.62 -17.78
CA HIS A 62 -2.61 -21.13 -17.88
C HIS A 62 -3.37 -21.02 -16.55
N GLN A 63 -2.70 -21.29 -15.43
CA GLN A 63 -3.32 -21.13 -14.11
C GLN A 63 -3.65 -19.65 -13.80
N LEU A 64 -2.74 -18.72 -14.12
CA LEU A 64 -2.96 -17.28 -13.91
C LEU A 64 -4.12 -16.75 -14.77
N LEU A 65 -4.22 -17.20 -16.03
CA LEU A 65 -5.36 -16.86 -16.91
C LEU A 65 -6.70 -17.37 -16.36
N LEU A 66 -6.69 -18.46 -15.60
CA LEU A 66 -7.85 -18.98 -14.86
C LEU A 66 -8.08 -18.28 -13.50
N ARG A 67 -7.36 -17.18 -13.24
CA ARG A 67 -7.43 -16.39 -12.00
C ARG A 67 -6.92 -17.11 -10.76
N LEU A 68 -6.06 -18.11 -10.92
CA LEU A 68 -5.39 -18.78 -9.81
C LEU A 68 -3.99 -18.18 -9.60
N SER A 69 -3.66 -17.82 -8.36
CA SER A 69 -2.29 -17.48 -7.98
C SER A 69 -1.41 -18.73 -8.00
N VAL A 70 -0.13 -18.58 -8.35
CA VAL A 70 0.81 -19.67 -8.62
C VAL A 70 2.15 -19.40 -7.95
N ILE A 71 2.79 -20.46 -7.46
CA ILE A 71 4.18 -20.46 -7.02
C ILE A 71 5.02 -21.18 -8.08
N ALA A 72 5.96 -20.48 -8.72
CA ALA A 72 6.92 -21.07 -9.64
C ALA A 72 8.24 -21.30 -8.89
N ASP A 73 8.55 -22.56 -8.60
CA ASP A 73 9.77 -22.92 -7.87
C ASP A 73 10.92 -23.20 -8.85
N SER A 74 11.92 -22.32 -8.81
CA SER A 74 13.14 -22.48 -9.59
C SER A 74 14.29 -21.71 -8.93
N PRO A 75 15.54 -21.93 -9.38
CA PRO A 75 16.64 -21.07 -8.95
C PRO A 75 16.54 -19.61 -9.42
N LEU A 76 15.75 -19.34 -10.46
CA LEU A 76 15.61 -18.03 -11.14
C LEU A 76 16.98 -17.34 -11.37
N GLY A 77 17.89 -18.05 -12.03
CA GLY A 77 19.29 -17.63 -12.24
C GLY A 77 19.56 -16.86 -13.53
N TYR A 78 18.59 -16.72 -14.44
CA TYR A 78 18.79 -16.13 -15.77
C TYR A 78 17.76 -15.05 -16.08
N ALA A 79 18.21 -13.97 -16.73
CA ALA A 79 17.39 -12.81 -17.09
C ALA A 79 16.25 -13.18 -18.05
N GLN A 80 16.49 -14.15 -18.93
CA GLN A 80 15.47 -14.62 -19.88
C GLN A 80 14.24 -15.21 -19.17
N SER A 81 14.42 -16.09 -18.19
CA SER A 81 13.32 -16.71 -17.45
C SER A 81 12.53 -15.68 -16.63
N TYR A 82 13.22 -14.67 -16.08
CA TYR A 82 12.58 -13.57 -15.38
C TYR A 82 11.73 -12.70 -16.31
N ARG A 83 12.26 -12.28 -17.47
CA ARG A 83 11.50 -11.51 -18.47
C ARG A 83 10.28 -12.27 -18.97
N GLU A 84 10.41 -13.58 -19.19
CA GLU A 84 9.28 -14.41 -19.59
C GLU A 84 8.21 -14.51 -18.49
N ALA A 85 8.62 -14.62 -17.22
CA ALA A 85 7.70 -14.58 -16.09
C ALA A 85 6.92 -13.25 -16.01
N LEU A 86 7.60 -12.12 -16.22
CA LEU A 86 6.95 -10.80 -16.30
C LEU A 86 5.94 -10.74 -17.46
N ARG A 87 6.30 -11.27 -18.64
CA ARG A 87 5.45 -11.29 -19.82
C ARG A 87 4.15 -12.07 -19.58
N ILE A 88 4.23 -13.29 -19.02
CA ILE A 88 3.04 -14.11 -18.77
C ILE A 88 2.16 -13.53 -17.66
N ALA A 89 2.75 -12.84 -16.69
CA ALA A 89 1.99 -12.19 -15.62
C ALA A 89 1.25 -10.95 -16.14
N ALA A 90 1.91 -10.11 -16.95
CA ALA A 90 1.28 -8.97 -17.61
C ALA A 90 0.10 -9.43 -18.49
N GLU A 91 0.27 -10.50 -19.25
CA GLU A 91 -0.79 -11.10 -20.07
C GLU A 91 -2.01 -11.54 -19.25
N ALA A 92 -1.78 -12.10 -18.06
CA ALA A 92 -2.85 -12.53 -17.15
C ALA A 92 -3.36 -11.43 -16.20
N SER A 93 -2.83 -10.20 -16.31
CA SER A 93 -3.04 -9.12 -15.34
C SER A 93 -2.79 -9.60 -13.90
N ALA A 94 -1.70 -10.34 -13.72
CA ALA A 94 -1.25 -10.88 -12.43
C ALA A 94 -0.11 -10.05 -11.85
N ARG A 95 -0.06 -9.98 -10.52
CA ARG A 95 1.04 -9.34 -9.79
C ARG A 95 2.22 -10.30 -9.70
N VAL A 96 3.42 -9.82 -10.00
CA VAL A 96 4.66 -10.61 -9.82
C VAL A 96 5.32 -10.24 -8.50
N VAL A 97 5.74 -11.25 -7.75
CA VAL A 97 6.51 -11.09 -6.52
C VAL A 97 7.64 -12.12 -6.49
N VAL A 98 8.77 -11.79 -5.85
CA VAL A 98 9.94 -12.68 -5.77
C VAL A 98 10.29 -12.99 -4.32
N VAL A 99 10.48 -14.28 -4.01
CA VAL A 99 11.03 -14.71 -2.71
C VAL A 99 12.40 -15.31 -2.96
N GLU A 100 13.44 -14.60 -2.54
CA GLU A 100 14.83 -15.02 -2.67
C GLU A 100 15.32 -15.70 -1.39
N CYS A 101 15.60 -17.00 -1.46
CA CYS A 101 16.10 -17.75 -0.33
C CYS A 101 17.61 -17.95 -0.42
N PHE A 102 18.32 -17.67 0.66
CA PHE A 102 19.75 -17.96 0.83
C PHE A 102 20.00 -18.73 2.13
N CYS A 103 21.21 -19.26 2.29
CA CYS A 103 21.68 -19.87 3.53
C CYS A 103 22.97 -19.13 3.90
N SER A 104 22.91 -18.31 4.96
CA SER A 104 24.04 -17.51 5.42
C SER A 104 25.19 -18.35 6.01
N ASP A 105 24.90 -19.53 6.56
CA ASP A 105 25.91 -20.45 7.08
C ASP A 105 26.31 -21.48 6.00
N GLU A 106 27.57 -21.38 5.54
CA GLU A 106 28.15 -22.29 4.54
C GLU A 106 28.22 -23.74 5.03
N THR A 107 28.46 -23.97 6.32
CA THR A 107 28.53 -25.32 6.89
C THR A 107 27.18 -26.00 6.78
N VAL A 108 26.12 -25.31 7.22
CA VAL A 108 24.74 -25.79 7.11
C VAL A 108 24.35 -26.00 5.65
N TRP A 109 24.79 -25.11 4.76
CA TRP A 109 24.50 -25.22 3.33
C TRP A 109 25.20 -26.43 2.70
N ARG A 110 26.49 -26.65 3.00
CA ARG A 110 27.23 -27.85 2.56
C ARG A 110 26.58 -29.12 3.06
N ASP A 111 26.17 -29.18 4.33
CA ASP A 111 25.46 -30.33 4.91
C ASP A 111 24.14 -30.62 4.16
N ARG A 112 23.39 -29.57 3.79
CA ARG A 112 22.16 -29.71 2.97
C ARG A 112 22.43 -30.22 1.56
N ILE A 113 23.60 -29.93 0.99
CA ILE A 113 23.97 -30.40 -0.35
C ILE A 113 24.47 -31.84 -0.28
N ASP A 114 25.36 -32.14 0.66
CA ASP A 114 25.91 -33.49 0.80
C ASP A 114 24.85 -34.51 1.24
N SER A 115 23.86 -34.10 2.04
CA SER A 115 22.71 -34.96 2.38
C SER A 115 21.87 -35.34 1.15
N ARG A 116 21.87 -34.54 0.06
CA ARG A 116 21.19 -34.91 -1.19
C ARG A 116 21.84 -36.11 -1.88
N ARG A 117 23.13 -36.37 -1.69
CA ARG A 117 23.82 -37.55 -2.25
C ARG A 117 23.23 -38.87 -1.77
N SER A 118 22.63 -38.86 -0.59
CA SER A 118 21.96 -40.04 -0.02
C SER A 118 20.57 -40.30 -0.61
N THR A 119 20.08 -39.37 -1.44
CA THR A 119 18.79 -39.45 -2.12
C THR A 119 19.02 -39.90 -3.57
N TYR A 120 18.19 -40.80 -4.10
CA TYR A 120 18.23 -41.21 -5.51
C TYR A 120 17.65 -40.11 -6.43
N LEU A 121 18.35 -38.98 -6.54
CA LEU A 121 17.98 -37.85 -7.41
C LEU A 121 18.54 -38.04 -8.82
N ALA A 122 17.88 -37.42 -9.80
CA ALA A 122 18.37 -37.37 -11.18
C ALA A 122 19.71 -36.59 -11.27
N SER A 123 20.53 -36.91 -12.29
CA SER A 123 21.90 -36.41 -12.46
C SER A 123 22.04 -34.88 -12.52
N HIS A 124 20.98 -34.17 -12.93
CA HIS A 124 21.00 -32.72 -13.06
C HIS A 124 20.85 -31.99 -11.71
N HIS A 125 20.48 -32.70 -10.63
CA HIS A 125 20.41 -32.11 -9.30
C HIS A 125 21.81 -31.84 -8.76
N THR A 126 22.00 -30.66 -8.18
CA THR A 126 23.26 -30.34 -7.51
C THR A 126 23.39 -31.11 -6.20
N THR A 127 24.35 -32.03 -6.15
CA THR A 127 24.62 -32.92 -4.99
C THR A 127 26.03 -32.75 -4.41
N ASP A 128 26.83 -31.83 -4.93
CA ASP A 128 28.14 -31.50 -4.38
C ASP A 128 28.38 -29.98 -4.34
N TRP A 129 29.36 -29.57 -3.55
CA TRP A 129 29.67 -28.16 -3.37
C TRP A 129 30.22 -27.49 -4.64
N GLN A 130 30.94 -28.23 -5.48
CA GLN A 130 31.48 -27.67 -6.72
C GLN A 130 30.34 -27.25 -7.66
N GLY A 131 29.29 -28.07 -7.79
CA GLY A 131 28.11 -27.73 -8.59
C GLY A 131 27.35 -26.51 -8.06
N VAL A 132 27.40 -26.24 -6.75
CA VAL A 132 26.86 -24.99 -6.17
C VAL A 132 27.68 -23.79 -6.60
N LEU A 133 29.01 -23.87 -6.49
CA LEU A 133 29.91 -22.80 -6.94
C LEU A 133 29.75 -22.52 -8.43
N ASP A 134 29.69 -23.57 -9.25
CA ASP A 134 29.49 -23.45 -10.69
C ASP A 134 28.12 -22.83 -11.01
N PHE A 135 27.08 -23.11 -10.22
CA PHE A 135 25.78 -22.46 -10.36
C PHE A 135 25.84 -20.96 -10.04
N ILE A 136 26.54 -20.59 -8.96
CA ILE A 136 26.72 -19.19 -8.56
C ILE A 136 27.46 -18.43 -9.64
N ASP A 137 28.57 -18.99 -10.15
CA ASP A 137 29.38 -18.37 -11.20
C ASP A 137 28.59 -18.18 -12.51
N ARG A 138 27.87 -19.21 -12.96
CA ARG A 138 26.98 -19.10 -14.13
C ARG A 138 25.89 -18.04 -13.94
N SER A 139 25.26 -18.00 -12.76
CA SER A 139 24.21 -17.01 -12.47
C SER A 139 24.76 -15.58 -12.42
N ALA A 140 25.99 -15.41 -11.93
CA ALA A 140 26.68 -14.12 -11.89
C ALA A 140 27.06 -13.60 -13.29
N SER A 141 27.14 -14.48 -14.29
CA SER A 141 27.45 -14.11 -15.68
C SER A 141 26.28 -13.48 -16.45
N ASP A 142 25.04 -13.58 -15.94
CA ASP A 142 23.82 -13.00 -16.53
C ASP A 142 23.04 -12.20 -15.46
N PRO A 143 23.60 -11.10 -14.93
CA PRO A 143 22.94 -10.32 -13.88
C PRO A 143 21.70 -9.60 -14.42
N PHE A 144 20.64 -9.59 -13.62
CA PHE A 144 19.43 -8.82 -13.90
C PHE A 144 18.87 -8.19 -12.62
N VAL A 145 18.16 -7.07 -12.78
CA VAL A 145 17.52 -6.35 -11.69
C VAL A 145 16.12 -6.92 -11.46
N LEU A 146 15.77 -7.13 -10.19
CA LEU A 146 14.40 -7.43 -9.79
C LEU A 146 13.64 -6.10 -9.63
N ASP A 147 12.84 -5.74 -10.63
CA ASP A 147 12.04 -4.51 -10.67
C ASP A 147 10.62 -4.70 -10.12
N VAL A 148 10.43 -5.76 -9.33
CA VAL A 148 9.17 -6.12 -8.68
C VAL A 148 9.38 -6.24 -7.17
N PRO A 149 8.30 -6.23 -6.35
CA PRO A 149 8.42 -6.52 -4.92
C PRO A 149 9.16 -7.83 -4.69
N HIS A 150 10.26 -7.78 -3.94
CA HIS A 150 11.05 -8.95 -3.59
C HIS A 150 11.32 -8.99 -2.08
N LEU A 151 11.35 -10.20 -1.53
CA LEU A 151 11.71 -10.47 -0.14
C LEU A 151 12.85 -11.47 -0.10
N THR A 152 13.92 -11.14 0.63
CA THR A 152 15.04 -12.05 0.86
C THR A 152 14.85 -12.76 2.20
N ILE A 153 14.98 -14.09 2.20
CA ILE A 153 14.83 -14.95 3.39
C ILE A 153 16.13 -15.71 3.63
N ASP A 154 16.71 -15.50 4.80
CA ASP A 154 17.78 -16.37 5.31
C ASP A 154 17.15 -17.65 5.88
N THR A 155 17.47 -18.77 5.24
CA THR A 155 16.95 -20.08 5.61
C THR A 155 17.93 -20.88 6.48
N THR A 156 18.99 -20.27 7.02
CA THR A 156 19.95 -20.97 7.90
C THR A 156 19.26 -21.64 9.09
N SER A 157 18.26 -20.97 9.68
CA SER A 157 17.42 -21.55 10.74
C SER A 157 16.69 -22.81 10.24
N THR A 158 16.58 -23.82 11.10
CA THR A 158 15.76 -25.01 10.83
C THR A 158 14.25 -24.76 11.00
N ASP A 159 13.87 -23.57 11.48
CA ASP A 159 12.47 -23.18 11.63
C ASP A 159 11.86 -22.73 10.30
N LEU A 160 11.43 -23.73 9.51
CA LEU A 160 10.65 -23.51 8.29
C LEU A 160 9.34 -22.76 8.56
N THR A 161 8.74 -22.93 9.74
CA THR A 161 7.48 -22.28 10.10
C THR A 161 7.66 -20.78 10.25
N ALA A 162 8.73 -20.33 10.92
CA ALA A 162 9.08 -18.92 11.03
C ALA A 162 9.36 -18.31 9.66
N SER A 163 10.20 -18.97 8.84
CA SER A 163 10.55 -18.49 7.50
C SER A 163 9.31 -18.35 6.60
N THR A 164 8.41 -19.34 6.64
CA THR A 164 7.15 -19.30 5.89
C THR A 164 6.23 -18.19 6.42
N ARG A 165 6.15 -18.01 7.74
CA ARG A 165 5.32 -16.95 8.35
C ARG A 165 5.74 -15.56 7.85
N SER A 166 7.04 -15.28 7.82
CA SER A 166 7.56 -14.01 7.30
C SER A 166 7.17 -13.76 5.84
N VAL A 167 7.18 -14.80 5.00
CA VAL A 167 6.73 -14.67 3.61
C VAL A 167 5.22 -14.41 3.52
N LEU A 168 4.42 -15.09 4.35
CA LEU A 168 2.96 -14.88 4.39
C LEU A 168 2.59 -13.46 4.84
N GLU A 169 3.21 -12.97 5.91
CA GLU A 169 3.02 -11.61 6.42
C GLU A 169 3.38 -10.57 5.35
N TRP A 170 4.47 -10.80 4.61
CA TRP A 170 4.85 -9.94 3.50
C TRP A 170 3.86 -10.00 2.33
N ILE A 171 3.38 -11.18 1.91
CA ILE A 171 2.35 -11.30 0.87
C ILE A 171 1.05 -10.58 1.29
N GLU A 172 0.69 -10.63 2.57
CA GLU A 172 -0.46 -9.92 3.11
C GLU A 172 -0.28 -8.39 3.06
N GLN A 173 0.93 -7.89 3.31
CA GLN A 173 1.27 -6.47 3.12
C GLN A 173 1.23 -6.04 1.64
N LEU A 174 1.49 -6.96 0.72
CA LEU A 174 1.43 -6.71 -0.73
C LEU A 174 0.02 -6.83 -1.31
N SER A 175 -0.85 -7.60 -0.66
CA SER A 175 -2.26 -7.65 -1.04
C SER A 175 -2.83 -6.25 -0.92
N PRO A 176 -3.67 -5.78 -1.86
CA PRO A 176 -4.39 -4.55 -1.66
C PRO A 176 -5.22 -4.75 -0.39
N GLN A 177 -4.73 -4.24 0.73
CA GLN A 177 -5.52 -4.05 1.91
C GLN A 177 -6.75 -3.28 1.42
N PRO A 178 -7.98 -3.71 1.75
CA PRO A 178 -9.14 -2.85 1.56
C PRO A 178 -8.71 -1.48 2.06
N ASP A 179 -8.90 -0.42 1.25
CA ASP A 179 -8.59 0.90 1.79
C ASP A 179 -9.41 0.96 3.09
N PRO A 180 -8.81 1.14 4.29
CA PRO A 180 -9.65 1.32 5.48
C PRO A 180 -10.51 2.58 5.31
N TYR A 181 -10.11 3.45 4.37
CA TYR A 181 -10.85 4.60 3.92
C TYR A 181 -11.89 4.32 2.81
N ALA A 182 -12.00 3.08 2.29
CA ALA A 182 -12.97 2.72 1.26
C ALA A 182 -14.39 2.94 1.78
N ALA A 183 -14.71 2.52 3.00
CA ALA A 183 -16.04 2.72 3.58
C ALA A 183 -16.39 4.19 3.94
N LEU A 184 -15.48 5.15 3.70
CA LEU A 184 -15.59 6.53 4.17
C LEU A 184 -16.27 7.50 3.24
N LYS A 185 -16.34 7.17 1.95
CA LYS A 185 -17.01 7.99 0.96
C LYS A 185 -18.41 7.42 0.82
N ASP A 186 -19.38 8.04 1.49
CA ASP A 186 -20.79 7.73 1.25
C ASP A 186 -21.01 7.68 -0.28
N ASP A 187 -21.61 6.60 -0.75
CA ASP A 187 -22.01 6.29 -2.13
C ASP A 187 -20.94 6.23 -3.25
N ALA A 188 -19.68 6.66 -3.04
CA ALA A 188 -18.67 6.77 -4.12
C ALA A 188 -17.37 5.95 -3.92
N TRP A 189 -17.38 4.99 -2.99
CA TRP A 189 -16.18 4.23 -2.64
C TRP A 189 -15.67 3.30 -3.74
N ARG A 190 -16.58 2.77 -4.57
CA ARG A 190 -16.24 1.84 -5.65
C ARG A 190 -15.50 2.57 -6.75
N GLU A 191 -15.93 3.79 -7.06
CA GLU A 191 -15.37 4.69 -8.04
C GLU A 191 -13.97 5.15 -7.60
N THR A 192 -13.80 5.50 -6.33
CA THR A 192 -12.47 5.82 -5.76
C THR A 192 -11.54 4.61 -5.82
N ALA A 193 -12.02 3.43 -5.43
CA ALA A 193 -11.21 2.21 -5.46
C ALA A 193 -10.77 1.83 -6.88
N GLU A 194 -11.60 2.07 -7.90
CA GLU A 194 -11.21 1.87 -9.29
C GLU A 194 -10.18 2.91 -9.77
N ILE A 195 -10.28 4.17 -9.32
CA ILE A 195 -9.27 5.19 -9.61
C ILE A 195 -7.91 4.80 -9.02
N ASP A 196 -7.88 4.32 -7.77
CA ASP A 196 -6.68 3.78 -7.14
C ASP A 196 -6.13 2.58 -7.94
N ALA A 197 -7.00 1.63 -8.29
CA ALA A 197 -6.59 0.43 -9.04
C ALA A 197 -6.04 0.78 -10.43
N ARG A 198 -6.57 1.81 -11.10
CA ARG A 198 -6.01 2.31 -12.38
C ARG A 198 -4.61 2.86 -12.21
N LEU A 199 -4.36 3.61 -11.14
CA LEU A 199 -3.01 4.11 -10.82
C LEU A 199 -2.06 2.95 -10.51
N GLU A 200 -2.50 1.97 -9.71
CA GLU A 200 -1.70 0.78 -9.37
C GLU A 200 -1.35 -0.09 -10.59
N ARG A 201 -2.25 -0.17 -11.58
CA ARG A 201 -2.00 -0.86 -12.85
C ARG A 201 -1.14 -0.05 -13.83
N GLY A 202 -0.89 1.23 -13.54
CA GLY A 202 -0.20 2.15 -14.45
C GLY A 202 -1.06 2.66 -15.61
N ASP A 203 -2.39 2.53 -15.53
CA ASP A 203 -3.33 3.03 -16.55
C ASP A 203 -3.40 4.58 -16.54
N ILE A 204 -3.09 5.19 -15.40
CA ILE A 204 -3.01 6.65 -15.18
C ILE A 204 -1.79 6.98 -14.33
N ASP A 205 -1.28 8.20 -14.44
CA ASP A 205 -0.27 8.76 -13.55
C ASP A 205 -0.92 9.50 -12.36
N GLU A 206 -0.10 10.07 -11.47
CA GLU A 206 -0.61 10.79 -10.28
C GLU A 206 -1.45 12.02 -10.63
N ALA A 207 -1.08 12.74 -11.70
CA ALA A 207 -1.88 13.85 -12.20
C ALA A 207 -3.26 13.35 -12.68
N GLY A 208 -3.28 12.26 -13.44
CA GLY A 208 -4.50 11.58 -13.88
C GLY A 208 -5.35 11.05 -12.72
N TRP A 209 -4.74 10.63 -11.62
CA TRP A 209 -5.43 10.24 -10.39
C TRP A 209 -6.14 11.42 -9.73
N HIS A 210 -5.46 12.56 -9.55
CA HIS A 210 -6.05 13.78 -9.01
C HIS A 210 -7.19 14.29 -9.90
N ASP A 211 -7.00 14.30 -11.23
CA ASP A 211 -8.03 14.68 -12.20
C ASP A 211 -9.26 13.76 -12.14
N ALA A 212 -9.04 12.44 -12.00
CA ALA A 212 -10.13 11.48 -11.91
C ALA A 212 -10.95 11.66 -10.63
N LEU A 213 -10.30 11.92 -9.49
CA LEU A 213 -10.99 12.25 -8.25
C LEU A 213 -11.72 13.58 -8.32
N ALA A 214 -11.11 14.61 -8.91
CA ALA A 214 -11.74 15.92 -9.08
C ALA A 214 -13.02 15.81 -9.93
N ARG A 215 -12.99 15.03 -11.02
CA ARG A 215 -14.17 14.76 -11.86
C ARG A 215 -15.30 14.05 -11.13
N LEU A 216 -14.98 13.27 -10.09
CA LEU A 216 -15.97 12.59 -9.25
C LEU A 216 -16.54 13.52 -8.17
N ILE A 217 -15.67 14.28 -7.49
CA ILE A 217 -16.01 15.02 -6.27
C ILE A 217 -16.55 16.42 -6.56
N VAL A 218 -15.87 17.18 -7.42
CA VAL A 218 -16.15 18.62 -7.61
C VAL A 218 -17.58 18.87 -8.09
N PRO A 219 -18.12 18.15 -9.11
CA PRO A 219 -19.50 18.39 -9.56
C PRO A 219 -20.52 18.14 -8.44
N ALA A 220 -20.35 17.05 -7.67
CA ALA A 220 -21.25 16.72 -6.57
C ALA A 220 -21.25 17.83 -5.50
N TYR A 221 -20.06 18.29 -5.10
CA TYR A 221 -19.93 19.35 -4.09
C TYR A 221 -20.48 20.69 -4.55
N LEU A 222 -20.27 21.06 -5.83
CA LEU A 222 -20.81 22.30 -6.40
C LEU A 222 -22.33 22.27 -6.55
N SER A 223 -22.91 21.09 -6.77
CA SER A 223 -24.36 20.90 -6.91
C SER A 223 -25.11 20.72 -5.59
N ALA A 224 -24.39 20.64 -4.46
CA ALA A 224 -24.98 20.36 -3.17
C ALA A 224 -25.88 21.50 -2.67
N ASP A 225 -27.07 21.15 -2.18
CA ASP A 225 -28.06 22.12 -1.67
C ASP A 225 -27.67 22.71 -0.31
N THR A 226 -26.77 22.05 0.42
CA THR A 226 -26.38 22.44 1.78
C THR A 226 -24.86 22.58 1.95
N PRO A 227 -24.39 23.43 2.87
CA PRO A 227 -22.97 23.64 3.10
C PRO A 227 -22.19 22.37 3.50
N TRP A 228 -22.78 21.52 4.34
CA TRP A 228 -22.13 20.29 4.81
C TRP A 228 -22.10 19.20 3.74
N ASP A 229 -23.13 19.12 2.91
CA ASP A 229 -23.16 18.20 1.77
C ASP A 229 -22.09 18.59 0.72
N GLY A 230 -21.97 19.90 0.45
CA GLY A 230 -20.87 20.47 -0.36
C GLY A 230 -19.48 20.42 0.32
N SER A 231 -19.37 19.77 1.47
CA SER A 231 -18.14 19.46 2.21
C SER A 231 -17.99 17.97 2.50
N GLY A 232 -18.71 17.11 1.78
CA GLY A 232 -18.55 15.65 1.88
C GLY A 232 -19.28 15.00 3.05
N LYS A 233 -20.36 15.61 3.54
CA LYS A 233 -21.18 15.01 4.61
C LYS A 233 -22.66 15.00 4.24
N SER A 234 -23.20 13.80 4.09
CA SER A 234 -24.63 13.57 3.98
C SER A 234 -25.36 13.74 5.34
N GLY A 235 -26.64 14.10 5.29
CA GLY A 235 -27.52 14.19 6.46
C GLY A 235 -27.81 15.61 6.91
N THR A 236 -27.90 15.83 8.22
CA THR A 236 -28.29 17.12 8.82
C THR A 236 -27.09 17.94 9.29
N ALA A 237 -27.32 19.22 9.57
CA ALA A 237 -26.31 20.07 10.24
C ALA A 237 -25.86 19.50 11.60
N GLU A 238 -26.78 18.85 12.34
CA GLU A 238 -26.44 18.17 13.60
C GLU A 238 -25.55 16.95 13.38
N ASP A 239 -25.76 16.19 12.30
CA ASP A 239 -24.87 15.07 11.94
C ASP A 239 -23.46 15.58 11.59
N TRP A 240 -23.36 16.70 10.87
CA TRP A 240 -22.10 17.37 10.57
C TRP A 240 -21.38 17.79 11.85
N GLU A 241 -22.08 18.54 12.71
CA GLU A 241 -21.52 19.07 13.94
C GLU A 241 -21.10 17.95 14.90
N TYR A 242 -21.92 16.91 15.05
CA TYR A 242 -21.56 15.74 15.85
C TYR A 242 -20.35 14.98 15.29
N ALA A 243 -20.23 14.83 13.97
CA ALA A 243 -19.12 14.12 13.36
C ALA A 243 -17.81 14.91 13.38
N ARG A 244 -17.85 16.24 13.24
CA ARG A 244 -16.65 17.06 13.00
C ARG A 244 -16.23 17.97 14.15
N SER A 245 -17.11 18.32 15.10
CA SER A 245 -16.74 19.29 16.16
C SER A 245 -15.63 18.84 17.08
N HIS A 246 -15.38 17.53 17.21
CA HIS A 246 -14.25 17.04 18.00
C HIS A 246 -12.87 17.30 17.37
N ILE A 247 -12.80 17.82 16.14
CA ILE A 247 -11.56 18.43 15.61
C ILE A 247 -11.08 19.54 16.54
N GLY A 248 -12.01 20.31 17.13
CA GLY A 248 -11.70 21.36 18.08
C GLY A 248 -10.97 20.89 19.34
N HIS A 249 -11.06 19.60 19.70
CA HIS A 249 -10.32 19.05 20.84
C HIS A 249 -8.79 19.00 20.63
N ALA A 250 -8.33 19.08 19.37
CA ALA A 250 -6.91 19.12 19.06
C ALA A 250 -6.32 20.55 19.18
N ILE A 251 -7.17 21.57 19.31
CA ILE A 251 -6.78 22.98 19.46
C ILE A 251 -6.71 23.31 20.94
N ASP A 252 -5.50 23.52 21.43
CA ASP A 252 -5.19 23.73 22.85
C ASP A 252 -4.68 25.14 23.19
N ARG A 253 -4.51 26.01 22.18
CA ARG A 253 -4.14 27.41 22.32
C ARG A 253 -4.59 28.22 21.11
N ASP A 254 -4.53 29.54 21.24
CA ASP A 254 -4.75 30.45 20.12
C ASP A 254 -3.64 30.25 19.07
N GLY A 255 -3.98 30.40 17.79
CA GLY A 255 -2.99 30.20 16.73
C GLY A 255 -3.58 30.19 15.33
N SER A 256 -2.73 29.89 14.34
CA SER A 256 -3.15 29.75 12.94
C SER A 256 -3.58 28.31 12.63
N PHE A 257 -4.63 28.16 11.81
CA PHE A 257 -5.20 26.87 11.43
C PHE A 257 -5.40 26.81 9.91
N LEU A 258 -4.71 25.87 9.26
CA LEU A 258 -4.88 25.57 7.85
C LEU A 258 -5.66 24.27 7.66
N ASP A 259 -6.80 24.36 6.96
CA ASP A 259 -7.57 23.18 6.51
C ASP A 259 -7.15 22.78 5.10
N ILE A 260 -6.51 21.63 4.96
CA ILE A 260 -6.18 21.00 3.68
C ILE A 260 -7.42 20.25 3.19
N GLY A 261 -7.77 20.42 1.91
CA GLY A 261 -9.04 19.94 1.37
C GLY A 261 -10.23 20.71 1.94
N CYS A 262 -10.12 22.04 2.01
CA CYS A 262 -11.13 22.89 2.66
C CYS A 262 -12.48 22.92 1.95
N ALA A 263 -12.58 22.36 0.74
CA ALA A 263 -13.79 22.30 -0.06
C ALA A 263 -14.47 23.68 -0.17
N ASN A 264 -15.74 23.78 0.20
CA ASN A 264 -16.49 25.03 0.16
C ASN A 264 -16.27 25.94 1.39
N GLY A 265 -15.33 25.62 2.28
CA GLY A 265 -14.97 26.41 3.47
C GLY A 265 -15.85 26.18 4.70
N TYR A 266 -16.85 25.29 4.67
CA TYR A 266 -17.81 25.17 5.77
C TYR A 266 -17.20 24.70 7.10
N LEU A 267 -16.12 23.91 7.07
CA LEU A 267 -15.36 23.58 8.28
C LEU A 267 -14.78 24.83 8.94
N LEU A 268 -14.15 25.70 8.16
CA LEU A 268 -13.59 26.98 8.63
C LEU A 268 -14.69 27.91 9.17
N GLU A 269 -15.89 27.88 8.59
CA GLU A 269 -17.05 28.62 9.10
C GLU A 269 -17.45 28.14 10.51
N CYS A 270 -17.41 26.84 10.75
CA CYS A 270 -17.85 26.22 12.00
C CYS A 270 -16.79 26.23 13.11
N LEU A 271 -15.50 26.15 12.74
CA LEU A 271 -14.39 25.94 13.67
C LEU A 271 -14.37 26.90 14.88
N PRO A 272 -14.63 28.21 14.75
CA PRO A 272 -14.63 29.13 15.90
C PRO A 272 -15.68 28.81 16.98
N ARG A 273 -16.70 28.01 16.66
CA ARG A 273 -17.73 27.57 17.62
C ARG A 273 -17.33 26.28 18.36
N TRP A 274 -16.31 25.58 17.90
CA TRP A 274 -15.92 24.25 18.38
C TRP A 274 -14.69 24.26 19.29
N THR A 275 -14.06 25.41 19.45
CA THR A 275 -12.92 25.62 20.34
C THR A 275 -13.08 26.94 21.08
N PRO A 276 -12.66 27.05 22.36
CA PRO A 276 -12.62 28.33 23.07
C PRO A 276 -11.46 29.22 22.61
N HIS A 277 -10.53 28.69 21.80
CA HIS A 277 -9.33 29.38 21.37
C HIS A 277 -9.56 30.21 20.10
N ALA A 278 -8.90 31.36 20.01
CA ALA A 278 -8.92 32.18 18.82
C ALA A 278 -8.08 31.52 17.71
N VAL A 279 -8.70 31.28 16.55
CA VAL A 279 -8.05 30.62 15.42
C VAL A 279 -8.05 31.52 14.18
N ASP A 280 -6.85 31.85 13.70
CA ASP A 280 -6.66 32.46 12.39
C ASP A 280 -6.84 31.41 11.31
N ARG A 281 -7.95 31.47 10.58
CA ARG A 281 -8.40 30.44 9.65
C ARG A 281 -7.80 30.61 8.25
N TYR A 282 -7.35 29.50 7.67
CA TYR A 282 -6.80 29.39 6.32
C TYR A 282 -7.28 28.10 5.65
N GLY A 283 -7.33 28.09 4.32
CA GLY A 283 -7.76 26.91 3.56
C GLY A 283 -6.92 26.69 2.31
N LEU A 284 -6.68 25.42 2.01
CA LEU A 284 -6.06 24.96 0.77
C LEU A 284 -6.94 23.87 0.16
N ASP A 285 -7.29 23.98 -1.11
CA ASP A 285 -7.93 22.89 -1.84
C ASP A 285 -7.26 22.73 -3.21
N ILE A 286 -7.20 21.50 -3.71
CA ILE A 286 -6.62 21.24 -5.03
C ILE A 286 -7.55 21.72 -6.17
N ALA A 287 -8.86 21.80 -5.91
CA ALA A 287 -9.86 22.20 -6.90
C ALA A 287 -10.13 23.71 -6.84
N PRO A 288 -9.70 24.50 -7.86
CA PRO A 288 -9.91 25.95 -7.85
C PRO A 288 -11.39 26.35 -7.73
N GLN A 289 -12.30 25.55 -8.30
CA GLN A 289 -13.74 25.83 -8.26
C GLN A 289 -14.31 25.75 -6.84
N LEU A 290 -13.77 24.86 -5.99
CA LEU A 290 -14.18 24.76 -4.60
C LEU A 290 -13.60 25.92 -3.77
N VAL A 291 -12.37 26.34 -4.07
CA VAL A 291 -11.76 27.53 -3.46
C VAL A 291 -12.56 28.79 -3.79
N ASP A 292 -13.02 28.95 -5.03
CA ASP A 292 -13.86 30.07 -5.43
C ASP A 292 -15.18 30.06 -4.65
N LEU A 293 -15.80 28.89 -4.48
CA LEU A 293 -17.00 28.73 -3.64
C LEU A 293 -16.72 29.07 -2.16
N ALA A 294 -15.56 28.66 -1.63
CA ALA A 294 -15.15 29.01 -0.27
C ALA A 294 -14.95 30.51 -0.09
N ARG A 295 -14.36 31.21 -1.07
CA ARG A 295 -14.19 32.67 -1.06
C ARG A 295 -15.52 33.42 -1.14
N LEU A 296 -16.50 32.88 -1.86
CA LEU A 296 -17.86 33.41 -1.87
C LEU A 296 -18.56 33.22 -0.52
N ARG A 297 -18.33 32.09 0.16
CA ARG A 297 -18.89 31.79 1.48
C ARG A 297 -18.24 32.61 2.60
N LEU A 298 -16.93 32.78 2.55
CA LEU A 298 -16.11 33.45 3.57
C LEU A 298 -15.34 34.62 2.96
N PRO A 299 -16.03 35.73 2.59
CA PRO A 299 -15.39 36.89 1.98
C PRO A 299 -14.28 37.51 2.83
N GLU A 300 -14.33 37.34 4.16
CA GLU A 300 -13.30 37.83 5.08
C GLU A 300 -11.98 37.04 5.00
N LEU A 301 -11.98 35.87 4.35
CA LEU A 301 -10.83 34.98 4.21
C LEU A 301 -10.30 34.91 2.76
N GLN A 302 -10.68 35.83 1.86
CA GLN A 302 -10.30 35.81 0.44
C GLN A 302 -8.80 35.57 0.21
N ASP A 303 -7.94 36.29 0.94
CA ASP A 303 -6.47 36.21 0.84
C ASP A 303 -5.86 35.03 1.61
N ARG A 304 -6.69 34.22 2.27
CA ARG A 304 -6.32 33.08 3.13
C ARG A 304 -6.84 31.74 2.59
N LEU A 305 -7.47 31.76 1.42
CA LEU A 305 -8.00 30.58 0.73
C LEU A 305 -7.25 30.40 -0.59
N TRP A 306 -6.58 29.26 -0.75
CA TRP A 306 -5.69 29.01 -1.89
C TRP A 306 -6.07 27.74 -2.66
N ALA A 307 -5.79 27.77 -3.96
CA ALA A 307 -5.83 26.59 -4.81
C ALA A 307 -4.42 26.02 -4.97
N GLY A 308 -4.23 24.74 -4.69
CA GLY A 308 -2.92 24.09 -4.81
C GLY A 308 -2.91 22.64 -4.32
N ASN A 309 -1.94 21.86 -4.80
CA ASN A 309 -1.75 20.48 -4.33
C ASN A 309 -0.87 20.49 -3.07
N ALA A 310 -1.33 19.87 -1.99
CA ALA A 310 -0.58 19.85 -0.73
C ALA A 310 0.82 19.22 -0.84
N LEU A 311 1.06 18.38 -1.87
CA LEU A 311 2.36 17.76 -2.13
C LEU A 311 3.40 18.71 -2.74
N ASP A 312 2.99 19.81 -3.39
CA ASP A 312 3.89 20.72 -4.09
C ASP A 312 3.72 22.20 -3.71
N TRP A 313 2.57 22.59 -3.17
CA TRP A 313 2.29 23.93 -2.69
C TRP A 313 3.26 24.33 -1.56
N GLU A 314 3.62 25.60 -1.47
CA GLU A 314 4.50 26.12 -0.42
C GLU A 314 3.72 27.08 0.49
N PRO A 315 3.75 26.88 1.82
CA PRO A 315 3.02 27.74 2.72
C PRO A 315 3.69 29.11 2.88
N PRO A 316 2.92 30.19 3.04
CA PRO A 316 3.48 31.52 3.25
C PRO A 316 4.15 31.68 4.63
N HIS A 317 3.84 30.80 5.58
CA HIS A 317 4.42 30.75 6.92
C HIS A 317 4.15 29.39 7.56
N ARG A 318 4.85 29.08 8.66
CA ARG A 318 4.56 27.90 9.49
C ARG A 318 3.27 28.13 10.28
N PHE A 319 2.38 27.14 10.31
CA PHE A 319 1.10 27.19 11.00
C PHE A 319 1.18 26.61 12.42
N THR A 320 0.29 27.02 13.31
CA THR A 320 0.13 26.33 14.61
C THR A 320 -0.49 24.96 14.39
N TYR A 321 -1.60 24.92 13.65
CA TYR A 321 -2.34 23.70 13.32
C TYR A 321 -2.48 23.55 11.81
N ILE A 322 -2.20 22.35 11.30
CA ILE A 322 -2.67 21.92 9.97
C ILE A 322 -3.63 20.77 10.18
N ARG A 323 -4.77 20.78 9.50
CA ARG A 323 -5.70 19.65 9.44
C ARG A 323 -5.74 19.06 8.04
N THR A 324 -5.68 17.74 7.92
CA THR A 324 -5.73 17.02 6.64
C THR A 324 -6.46 15.68 6.74
N GLY A 325 -6.80 15.12 5.58
CA GLY A 325 -7.12 13.72 5.36
C GLY A 325 -5.97 13.00 4.61
N LEU A 326 -5.84 11.69 4.78
CA LEU A 326 -4.83 10.87 4.09
C LEU A 326 -5.34 10.35 2.73
N GLU A 327 -6.63 10.49 2.48
CA GLU A 327 -7.32 10.17 1.22
C GLU A 327 -7.15 11.24 0.14
N TYR A 328 -6.48 12.36 0.44
CA TYR A 328 -6.23 13.46 -0.50
C TYR A 328 -5.08 13.17 -1.48
N VAL A 329 -4.30 12.13 -1.23
CA VAL A 329 -3.18 11.70 -2.07
C VAL A 329 -3.24 10.17 -2.30
N PRO A 330 -2.60 9.67 -3.37
CA PRO A 330 -2.45 8.23 -3.57
C PRO A 330 -1.82 7.52 -2.38
N ARG A 331 -2.11 6.24 -2.20
CA ARG A 331 -1.65 5.44 -1.05
C ARG A 331 -0.14 5.52 -0.83
N HIS A 332 0.65 5.42 -1.90
CA HIS A 332 2.11 5.46 -1.83
C HIS A 332 2.68 6.85 -1.48
N ARG A 333 1.88 7.92 -1.57
CA ARG A 333 2.27 9.31 -1.22
C ARG A 333 1.80 9.77 0.16
N ARG A 334 1.04 8.95 0.90
CA ARG A 334 0.48 9.33 2.22
C ARG A 334 1.56 9.68 3.24
N ARG A 335 2.68 8.95 3.24
CA ARG A 335 3.82 9.23 4.12
C ARG A 335 4.46 10.58 3.77
N ASP A 336 4.74 10.82 2.50
CA ASP A 336 5.31 12.09 2.02
C ASP A 336 4.43 13.29 2.40
N LEU A 337 3.10 13.14 2.28
CA LEU A 337 2.16 14.17 2.71
C LEU A 337 2.31 14.48 4.21
N VAL A 338 2.32 13.45 5.06
CA VAL A 338 2.45 13.64 6.52
C VAL A 338 3.78 14.30 6.89
N GLU A 339 4.90 13.80 6.34
CA GLU A 339 6.23 14.35 6.61
C GLU A 339 6.35 15.81 6.17
N ARG A 340 5.81 16.14 4.99
CA ARG A 340 5.78 17.51 4.46
C ARG A 340 4.94 18.44 5.32
N LEU A 341 3.72 18.05 5.68
CA LEU A 341 2.83 18.89 6.49
C LEU A 341 3.39 19.10 7.91
N LEU A 342 4.02 18.08 8.52
CA LEU A 342 4.69 18.22 9.82
C LEU A 342 5.83 19.24 9.81
N ALA A 343 6.51 19.44 8.68
CA ALA A 343 7.52 20.48 8.55
C ALA A 343 6.93 21.91 8.55
N TRP A 344 5.62 22.04 8.35
CA TRP A 344 4.92 23.32 8.21
C TRP A 344 3.97 23.64 9.35
N CYS A 345 3.82 22.75 10.32
CA CYS A 345 2.98 23.00 11.48
C CYS A 345 3.67 22.69 12.81
N GLU A 346 3.11 23.20 13.90
CA GLU A 346 3.44 22.72 15.25
C GLU A 346 2.66 21.44 15.58
N ARG A 347 1.41 21.33 15.11
CA ARG A 347 0.56 20.14 15.27
C ARG A 347 -0.17 19.79 13.97
N LEU A 348 -0.03 18.54 13.55
CA LEU A 348 -0.77 17.97 12.43
C LEU A 348 -1.98 17.18 12.95
N ILE A 349 -3.18 17.63 12.57
CA ILE A 349 -4.46 17.02 12.88
C ILE A 349 -4.90 16.16 11.68
N ILE A 350 -5.17 14.88 11.90
CA ILE A 350 -5.48 13.93 10.85
C ILE A 350 -6.86 13.33 11.09
N GLY A 351 -7.73 13.42 10.09
CA GLY A 351 -9.12 12.95 10.12
C GLY A 351 -10.12 14.04 9.74
N VAL A 352 -11.43 13.89 9.98
CA VAL A 352 -12.09 12.79 10.70
C VAL A 352 -12.32 11.57 9.79
N PHE A 353 -11.97 10.39 10.28
CA PHE A 353 -12.23 9.10 9.60
C PHE A 353 -13.33 8.31 10.30
N ASN A 354 -14.00 7.40 9.58
CA ASN A 354 -14.79 6.33 10.19
C ASN A 354 -13.94 5.06 10.26
N GLU A 355 -13.56 4.64 11.45
CA GLU A 355 -12.79 3.40 11.63
C GLU A 355 -13.63 2.41 12.40
N GLU A 356 -13.37 1.11 12.22
CA GLU A 356 -13.98 0.08 13.05
C GLU A 356 -13.67 0.37 14.53
N ALA A 357 -14.65 0.17 15.40
CA ALA A 357 -14.54 0.57 16.81
C ALA A 357 -13.42 -0.19 17.55
N ASP A 358 -13.10 -1.40 17.10
CA ASP A 358 -12.07 -2.30 17.63
C ASP A 358 -10.74 -2.25 16.89
N ALA A 359 -10.62 -1.48 15.80
CA ALA A 359 -9.39 -1.30 15.04
C ALA A 359 -8.94 0.16 14.99
N ARG A 360 -7.64 0.39 14.72
CA ARG A 360 -7.08 1.74 14.57
C ARG A 360 -6.08 1.84 13.40
N PRO A 361 -6.52 1.53 12.18
CA PRO A 361 -5.63 1.47 11.02
C PRO A 361 -4.85 2.77 10.79
N THR A 362 -5.47 3.94 10.99
CA THR A 362 -4.78 5.23 10.82
C THR A 362 -3.66 5.40 11.85
N GLU A 363 -3.95 5.08 13.11
CA GLU A 363 -2.98 5.18 14.19
C GLU A 363 -1.81 4.22 13.96
N GLU A 364 -2.11 2.98 13.59
CA GLU A 364 -1.13 1.94 13.28
C GLU A 364 -0.24 2.32 12.10
N PHE A 365 -0.81 2.87 11.02
CA PHE A 365 -0.04 3.36 9.88
C PHE A 365 0.92 4.47 10.27
N LEU A 366 0.45 5.49 11.00
CA LEU A 366 1.30 6.60 11.42
C LEU A 366 2.43 6.14 12.37
N ARG A 367 2.13 5.19 13.27
CA ARG A 367 3.15 4.57 14.13
C ARG A 367 4.16 3.75 13.33
N SER A 368 3.73 3.05 12.28
CA SER A 368 4.63 2.30 11.40
C SER A 368 5.64 3.19 10.65
N TRP A 369 5.31 4.48 10.48
CA TRP A 369 6.22 5.49 9.93
C TRP A 369 7.09 6.17 10.99
N GLY A 370 6.97 5.76 12.26
CA GLY A 370 7.77 6.26 13.38
C GLY A 370 7.18 7.47 14.10
N HIS A 371 5.94 7.87 13.80
CA HIS A 371 5.32 9.02 14.46
C HIS A 371 4.71 8.65 15.82
N ALA A 372 4.94 9.50 16.82
CA ALA A 372 4.28 9.43 18.11
C ALA A 372 2.94 10.18 18.06
N ILE A 373 1.87 9.52 18.47
CA ILE A 373 0.53 10.12 18.51
C ILE A 373 0.41 10.94 19.80
N ALA A 374 0.30 12.26 19.65
CA ALA A 374 0.24 13.20 20.77
C ALA A 374 -1.14 13.21 21.44
N GLY A 375 -2.20 12.98 20.67
CA GLY A 375 -3.54 12.83 21.22
C GLY A 375 -4.56 12.40 20.16
N ARG A 376 -5.79 12.17 20.63
CA ARG A 376 -6.90 11.68 19.81
C ARG A 376 -8.25 12.04 20.40
N SER A 377 -9.27 12.06 19.55
CA SER A 377 -10.67 12.13 19.94
C SER A 377 -11.52 11.18 19.10
N GLU A 378 -12.47 10.51 19.76
CA GLU A 378 -13.29 9.46 19.17
C GLU A 378 -14.77 9.65 19.56
N ARG A 379 -15.69 9.36 18.63
CA ARG A 379 -17.14 9.39 18.84
C ARG A 379 -17.80 8.26 18.06
N ALA A 380 -18.69 7.52 18.70
CA ALA A 380 -19.45 6.47 18.02
C ALA A 380 -20.22 7.02 16.81
N ASN A 381 -20.14 6.33 15.68
CA ASN A 381 -20.91 6.70 14.50
C ASN A 381 -22.39 6.35 14.71
N ARG A 382 -23.24 7.37 14.74
CA ARG A 382 -24.70 7.22 14.96
C ARG A 382 -25.44 6.48 13.84
N LYS A 383 -24.86 6.40 12.64
CA LYS A 383 -25.47 5.78 11.45
C LYS A 383 -24.86 4.43 11.09
N LYS A 384 -23.56 4.22 11.38
CA LYS A 384 -22.81 3.00 11.06
C LYS A 384 -22.43 2.28 12.36
N VAL A 385 -23.23 1.30 12.78
CA VAL A 385 -22.99 0.52 14.00
C VAL A 385 -21.63 -0.18 13.91
N GLY A 386 -20.83 -0.11 14.98
CA GLY A 386 -19.49 -0.68 15.03
C GLY A 386 -18.40 0.20 14.40
N MET A 387 -18.73 1.42 13.99
CA MET A 387 -17.75 2.40 13.48
C MET A 387 -17.67 3.61 14.41
N ASP A 388 -16.48 4.19 14.52
CA ASP A 388 -16.21 5.42 15.26
C ASP A 388 -15.71 6.52 14.32
N TYR A 389 -16.20 7.75 14.52
CA TYR A 389 -15.54 8.95 14.04
C TYR A 389 -14.25 9.15 14.83
N ARG A 390 -13.10 9.17 14.18
CA ARG A 390 -11.78 9.36 14.80
C ARG A 390 -11.04 10.55 14.22
N VAL A 391 -10.46 11.35 15.10
CA VAL A 391 -9.43 12.35 14.81
C VAL A 391 -8.24 12.08 15.73
N LEU A 392 -7.04 12.24 15.20
CA LEU A 392 -5.80 12.14 15.97
C LEU A 392 -4.87 13.27 15.58
N TRP A 393 -3.85 13.51 16.40
CA TRP A 393 -2.84 14.50 16.08
C TRP A 393 -1.45 14.10 16.51
N ILE A 394 -0.48 14.62 15.77
CA ILE A 394 0.95 14.46 15.97
C ILE A 394 1.53 15.86 16.20
N ASP A 395 2.35 16.00 17.24
CA ASP A 395 3.11 17.23 17.48
C ASP A 395 4.42 17.14 16.71
N SER A 396 4.76 18.20 15.97
CA SER A 396 6.05 18.30 15.30
C SER A 396 7.15 18.39 16.35
N VAL A 397 8.25 17.68 16.15
CA VAL A 397 9.44 17.86 16.99
C VAL A 397 10.03 19.23 16.63
N GLU A 398 10.17 20.14 17.60
CA GLU A 398 10.94 21.36 17.42
C GLU A 398 12.37 20.97 16.99
N LEU A 399 12.80 21.48 15.82
CA LEU A 399 14.19 21.34 15.35
C LEU A 399 15.11 22.31 16.08
#